data_AF-A0A6N8FL37-F1
#
_entry.id   AF-A0A6N8FL37-F1
#
_cell.length_a   1.000
_cell.length_b   1.000
_cell.length_c   1.000
_cell.angle_alpha   90.00
_cell.angle_beta   90.00
_cell.angle_gamma   90.00
#
_symmetry.space_group_name_H-M   'P 1'
#
loop_
_entity.id
_entity.type
_entity.pdbx_description
1 polymer ?
#
loop_
_entity_poly.entity_id
_entity_poly.type
_entity_poly.pdbx_seq_one_letter_code
_entity_poly.pdbx_strand_id
1 'polypeptide(L)'
;MSVSKSENRVQSLVIVSPKLYRYITTELEHLYHIHSYDVQIGAIKKKDGIQVIVRFGKHFSKKEEQFFLHEQVKELSKEVKEFVESTGEACKKALIDDYFKMMAP
;
A
#
# COMPACT_ATOMS: atom_id res chain seq x y z
N MET A 1 -26.30 -19.44 3.98
CA MET A 1 -25.52 -18.41 4.69
C MET A 1 -25.03 -17.42 3.65
N SER A 2 -25.65 -16.24 3.57
CA SER A 2 -25.36 -15.24 2.54
C SER A 2 -24.21 -14.36 3.00
N VAL A 3 -22.99 -14.66 2.55
CA VAL A 3 -21.83 -13.78 2.79
C VAL A 3 -22.10 -12.48 2.04
N SER A 4 -22.25 -11.39 2.80
CA SER A 4 -22.59 -10.08 2.28
C SER A 4 -21.53 -9.60 1.28
N LYS A 5 -21.96 -9.21 0.08
CA LYS A 5 -21.12 -8.75 -1.05
C LYS A 5 -20.26 -7.50 -0.76
N SER A 6 -20.41 -6.89 0.42
CA SER A 6 -19.77 -5.63 0.83
C SER A 6 -18.39 -5.79 1.47
N GLU A 7 -18.05 -6.94 2.06
CA GLU A 7 -16.78 -7.15 2.79
C GLU A 7 -15.55 -7.41 1.89
N ASN A 8 -15.71 -7.31 0.56
CA ASN A 8 -14.66 -7.56 -0.42
C ASN A 8 -14.43 -6.39 -1.40
N ARG A 9 -15.05 -5.23 -1.16
CA ARG A 9 -14.80 -4.05 -1.99
C ARG A 9 -13.56 -3.31 -1.49
N VAL A 10 -12.64 -3.05 -2.43
CA VAL A 10 -11.52 -2.15 -2.20
C VAL A 10 -12.07 -0.74 -2.03
N GLN A 11 -11.71 -0.11 -0.92
CA GLN A 11 -12.00 1.28 -0.59
C GLN A 11 -10.67 2.04 -0.46
N SER A 12 -10.69 3.37 -0.51
CA SER A 12 -9.48 4.14 -0.25
C SER A 12 -9.02 3.93 1.20
N LEU A 13 -7.72 3.69 1.42
CA LEU A 13 -7.21 3.51 2.77
C LEU A 13 -7.39 4.78 3.62
N VAL A 14 -7.37 5.97 3.02
CA VAL A 14 -7.64 7.23 3.76
C VAL A 14 -9.02 7.24 4.41
N ILE A 15 -10.01 6.56 3.81
CA ILE A 15 -11.37 6.44 4.36
C ILE A 15 -11.40 5.36 5.44
N VAL A 16 -10.72 4.23 5.21
CA VAL A 16 -10.76 3.07 6.13
C VAL A 16 -9.91 3.29 7.38
N SER A 17 -8.72 3.87 7.23
CA SER A 17 -7.78 4.17 8.31
C SER A 17 -6.89 5.37 7.92
N PRO A 18 -7.31 6.61 8.24
CA PRO A 18 -6.52 7.82 7.97
C PRO A 18 -5.13 7.78 8.63
N LYS A 19 -5.04 7.19 9.84
CA LYS A 19 -3.77 7.04 10.58
C LYS A 19 -2.78 6.17 9.80
N LEU A 20 -3.23 5.01 9.33
CA LEU A 20 -2.38 4.08 8.59
C LEU A 20 -1.99 4.65 7.23
N TYR A 21 -2.95 5.30 6.54
CA TYR A 21 -2.66 6.00 5.28
C TYR A 21 -1.54 7.03 5.46
N ARG A 22 -1.69 7.93 6.45
CA ARG A 22 -0.69 8.97 6.72
C ARG A 22 0.68 8.37 7.04
N TYR A 23 0.71 7.32 7.87
CA TYR A 23 1.95 6.63 8.19
C TYR A 23 2.65 6.10 6.93
N ILE A 24 1.94 5.29 6.12
CA ILE A 24 2.51 4.70 4.91
C ILE A 24 3.02 5.79 3.96
N THR A 25 2.22 6.83 3.68
CA THR A 25 2.63 7.88 2.75
C THR A 25 3.80 8.70 3.25
N THR A 26 3.85 9.02 4.55
CA THR A 26 4.96 9.79 5.13
C THR A 26 6.26 9.00 5.09
N GLU A 27 6.23 7.71 5.45
CA GLU A 27 7.42 6.88 5.45
C GLU A 27 7.93 6.60 4.02
N LEU A 28 7.02 6.34 3.07
CA LEU A 28 7.38 6.18 1.66
C LEU A 28 8.04 7.45 1.09
N GLU A 29 7.53 8.62 1.44
CA GLU A 29 8.10 9.90 1.02
C GLU A 29 9.46 10.15 1.68
N HIS A 30 9.58 9.92 2.99
CA HIS A 30 10.80 10.21 3.74
C HIS A 30 11.95 9.24 3.43
N LEU A 31 11.66 7.94 3.29
CA LEU A 31 12.68 6.90 3.13
C LEU A 31 13.03 6.63 1.66
N TYR A 32 12.07 6.82 0.76
CA TYR A 32 12.19 6.40 -0.64
C TYR A 32 11.89 7.50 -1.66
N HIS A 33 11.53 8.72 -1.21
CA HIS A 33 11.12 9.84 -2.09
C HIS A 33 9.94 9.49 -3.01
N ILE A 34 9.07 8.59 -2.55
CA ILE A 34 7.86 8.21 -3.27
C ILE A 34 6.71 9.07 -2.74
N HIS A 35 6.13 9.90 -3.60
CA HIS A 35 5.04 10.75 -3.18
C HIS A 35 3.70 10.02 -3.22
N SER A 36 2.73 10.52 -2.46
CA SER A 36 1.40 9.90 -2.36
C SER A 36 0.65 9.79 -3.70
N TYR A 37 0.99 10.59 -4.71
CA TYR A 37 0.40 10.50 -6.06
C TYR A 37 1.06 9.44 -6.95
N ASP A 38 2.23 8.92 -6.58
CA ASP A 38 2.93 7.85 -7.29
C ASP A 38 2.35 6.46 -6.94
N VAL A 39 1.50 6.39 -5.92
CA VAL A 39 0.92 5.15 -5.40
C VAL A 39 -0.60 5.25 -5.26
N GLN A 40 -1.30 4.14 -5.46
CA GLN A 40 -2.70 4.00 -5.07
C GLN A 40 -2.81 3.06 -3.88
N ILE A 41 -3.28 3.59 -2.75
CA ILE A 41 -3.41 2.82 -1.52
C ILE A 41 -4.89 2.53 -1.23
N GLY A 42 -5.26 1.27 -1.42
CA GLY A 42 -6.57 0.74 -1.13
C GLY A 42 -6.60 -0.13 0.12
N ALA A 43 -7.80 -0.42 0.60
CA ALA A 43 -8.05 -1.27 1.75
C ALA A 43 -9.32 -2.09 1.56
N ILE A 44 -9.29 -3.34 2.03
CA ILE A 44 -10.49 -4.16 2.23
C ILE A 44 -10.65 -4.36 3.74
N LYS A 45 -11.72 -3.79 4.30
CA LYS A 45 -12.04 -3.95 5.73
C LYS A 45 -12.54 -5.37 5.97
N LYS A 46 -11.93 -6.06 6.93
CA LYS A 46 -12.33 -7.38 7.41
C LYS A 46 -12.75 -7.29 8.86
N LYS A 47 -13.35 -8.36 9.39
CA LYS A 47 -13.77 -8.45 10.79
C LYS A 47 -12.60 -8.17 11.74
N ASP A 48 -11.48 -8.86 11.52
CA ASP A 48 -10.35 -8.87 12.47
C ASP A 48 -9.22 -7.91 12.09
N GLY A 49 -9.35 -7.20 10.96
CA GLY A 49 -8.30 -6.32 10.48
C GLY A 49 -8.58 -5.66 9.15
N ILE A 50 -7.50 -5.30 8.45
CA ILE A 50 -7.51 -4.56 7.20
C ILE A 50 -6.54 -5.23 6.24
N GLN A 51 -7.01 -5.62 5.05
CA GLN A 51 -6.13 -5.92 3.93
C GLN A 51 -5.72 -4.61 3.28
N VAL A 52 -4.45 -4.24 3.35
CA VAL A 52 -3.88 -3.08 2.65
C VAL A 52 -3.40 -3.52 1.28
N ILE A 53 -3.64 -2.69 0.27
CA ILE A 53 -3.25 -2.92 -1.12
C ILE A 53 -2.57 -1.65 -1.62
N VAL A 54 -1.29 -1.72 -1.97
CA VAL A 54 -0.54 -0.62 -2.58
C VAL A 54 -0.28 -0.97 -4.04
N ARG A 55 -0.73 -0.12 -4.96
CA ARG A 55 -0.39 -0.23 -6.38
C ARG A 55 0.55 0.88 -6.82
N PHE A 56 1.48 0.57 -7.70
CA PHE A 56 2.55 1.48 -8.13
C PHE A 56 3.14 1.07 -9.49
N GLY A 57 4.12 1.84 -9.96
CA GLY A 57 4.73 1.69 -11.28
C GLY A 57 3.84 2.19 -12.41
N LYS A 58 4.28 2.02 -13.66
CA LYS A 58 3.54 2.50 -14.83
C LYS A 58 2.08 2.02 -14.84
N HIS A 59 1.14 2.97 -14.91
CA HIS A 59 -0.31 2.73 -14.85
C HIS A 59 -0.77 1.89 -13.65
N PHE A 60 -0.06 1.92 -12.52
CA PHE A 60 -0.37 1.13 -11.32
C PHE A 60 -0.42 -0.39 -11.59
N SER A 61 0.43 -0.88 -12.49
CA SER A 61 0.45 -2.29 -12.92
C SER A 61 1.05 -3.24 -11.88
N LYS A 62 1.87 -2.74 -10.95
CA LYS A 62 2.44 -3.53 -9.84
C LYS A 62 1.58 -3.36 -8.59
N LYS A 63 1.58 -4.39 -7.74
CA LYS A 63 0.77 -4.45 -6.52
C LYS A 63 1.52 -5.18 -5.42
N GLU A 64 1.55 -4.59 -4.24
CA GLU A 64 1.88 -5.24 -2.97
C GLU A 64 0.63 -5.22 -2.07
N GLU A 65 0.40 -6.30 -1.32
CA GLU A 65 -0.75 -6.37 -0.42
C GLU A 65 -0.45 -7.20 0.82
N GLN A 66 -0.94 -6.74 1.97
CA GLN A 66 -0.77 -7.46 3.23
C GLN A 66 -1.97 -7.26 4.15
N PHE A 67 -2.32 -8.30 4.88
CA PHE A 67 -3.33 -8.25 5.93
C PHE A 67 -2.69 -7.85 7.26
N PHE A 68 -3.31 -6.89 7.95
CA PHE A 68 -2.94 -6.49 9.29
C PHE A 68 -4.12 -6.61 10.25
N LEU A 69 -3.88 -7.18 11.41
CA LEU A 69 -4.83 -7.17 12.52
C LEU A 69 -5.03 -5.73 13.02
N HIS A 70 -6.20 -5.44 13.60
CA HIS A 70 -6.49 -4.09 14.13
C HIS A 70 -5.45 -3.62 15.15
N GLU A 71 -4.91 -4.53 15.97
CA GLU A 71 -3.86 -4.24 16.94
C GLU A 71 -2.54 -3.83 16.26
N GLN A 72 -2.12 -4.57 15.23
CA GLN A 72 -0.93 -4.26 14.43
C GLN A 72 -1.03 -2.87 13.77
N VAL A 73 -2.20 -2.52 13.24
CA VAL A 73 -2.46 -1.20 12.67
C VAL A 73 -2.45 -0.10 13.75
N LYS A 74 -3.02 -0.39 14.92
CA LYS A 74 -3.09 0.57 16.04
C LYS A 74 -1.70 0.90 16.57
N GLU A 75 -0.86 -0.10 16.72
CA GLU A 75 0.49 0.02 17.29
C GLU A 75 1.55 0.41 16.25
N LEU A 76 1.21 0.33 14.95
CA LEU A 76 2.19 0.41 13.87
C LEU A 76 3.31 -0.62 14.13
N SER A 77 2.88 -1.87 14.23
CA SER A 77 3.75 -3.00 14.59
C SER A 77 4.89 -3.19 13.59
N LYS A 78 5.86 -4.04 13.94
CA LYS A 78 7.02 -4.32 13.11
C LYS A 78 6.61 -4.75 11.69
N GLU A 79 5.56 -5.55 11.56
CA GLU A 79 5.04 -6.02 10.27
C GLU A 79 4.54 -4.87 9.39
N VAL A 80 3.92 -3.84 9.98
CA VAL A 80 3.50 -2.65 9.23
C VAL A 80 4.73 -1.89 8.71
N LYS A 81 5.79 -1.80 9.52
CA LYS A 81 7.05 -1.14 9.12
C LYS A 81 7.75 -1.89 8.01
N GLU A 82 7.90 -3.21 8.17
CA GLU A 82 8.52 -4.09 7.16
C GLU A 82 7.75 -4.06 5.84
N PHE A 83 6.42 -3.99 5.88
CA PHE A 83 5.60 -3.84 4.69
C PHE A 83 5.90 -2.53 3.94
N VAL A 84 6.02 -1.43 4.69
CA VAL A 84 6.32 -0.11 4.11
C VAL A 84 7.72 -0.11 3.49
N GLU A 85 8.71 -0.65 4.19
CA GLU A 85 10.08 -0.79 3.67
C GLU A 85 10.11 -1.63 2.38
N SER A 86 9.47 -2.81 2.40
CA SER A 86 9.38 -3.69 1.24
C SER A 86 8.67 -3.03 0.05
N THR A 87 7.56 -2.33 0.32
CA THR A 87 6.81 -1.59 -0.70
C THR A 87 7.65 -0.45 -1.28
N GLY A 88 8.38 0.29 -0.43
CA GLY A 88 9.26 1.38 -0.85
C GLY A 88 10.38 0.92 -1.77
N GLU A 89 11.06 -0.17 -1.42
CA GLU A 89 12.08 -0.79 -2.27
C GLU A 89 11.50 -1.27 -3.61
N ALA A 90 10.33 -1.91 -3.59
CA ALA A 90 9.66 -2.38 -4.79
C ALA A 90 9.24 -1.23 -5.72
N CYS A 91 8.72 -0.14 -5.16
CA CYS A 91 8.39 1.10 -5.88
C CYS A 91 9.64 1.72 -6.52
N LYS A 92 10.71 1.92 -5.75
CA LYS A 92 11.97 2.50 -6.25
C LYS A 92 12.54 1.68 -7.40
N LYS A 93 12.57 0.35 -7.25
CA LYS A 93 13.01 -0.56 -8.31
C LYS A 93 12.11 -0.46 -9.55
N ALA A 94 10.80 -0.38 -9.37
CA ALA A 94 9.86 -0.23 -10.49
C ALA A 94 10.08 1.06 -11.27
N LEU A 95 10.31 2.19 -10.60
CA LEU A 95 10.59 3.47 -11.24
C LEU A 95 11.90 3.43 -12.04
N ILE A 96 12.94 2.80 -11.51
CA ILE A 96 14.22 2.60 -12.20
C ILE A 96 14.04 1.70 -13.43
N ASP A 97 13.37 0.56 -13.28
CA ASP A 97 13.11 -0.38 -14.39
C ASP A 97 12.32 0.30 -15.52
N ASP A 98 11.33 1.12 -15.16
CA ASP A 98 10.51 1.85 -16.12
C ASP A 98 11.33 2.95 -16.84
N TYR A 99 12.26 3.62 -16.14
CA TYR A 99 13.19 4.58 -16.74
C TYR A 99 14.12 3.92 -17.77
N PHE A 100 14.73 2.78 -17.44
CA PHE A 100 15.64 2.09 -18.36
C PHE A 100 14.92 1.54 -19.60
N LYS A 101 13.68 1.05 -19.47
CA LYS A 101 12.87 0.60 -20.61
C LYS A 101 12.49 1.71 -21.58
N MET A 102 12.48 2.97 -21.14
CA MET A 102 12.25 4.10 -22.04
C MET A 102 13.50 4.55 -22.80
N MET A 103 14.71 4.23 -22.30
CA MET A 103 15.98 4.67 -22.92
C MET A 103 16.66 3.61 -23.80
N ALA A 104 16.16 2.38 -23.81
CA ALA A 104 16.60 1.33 -24.73
C ALA A 104 15.46 1.00 -25.73
N PRO A 105 15.32 1.78 -26.82
CA PRO A 105 14.48 1.40 -27.96
C PRO A 105 15.05 0.19 -28.72
#